data_AF-A0A4Q6BJW6-F1
#
_entry.id   AF-A0A4Q6BJW6-F1
#
_cell.length_a   1.000
_cell.length_b   1.000
_cell.length_c   1.000
_cell.angle_alpha   90.00
_cell.angle_beta   90.00
_cell.angle_gamma   90.00
#
_symmetry.space_group_name_H-M   'P 1'
#
loop_
_entity.id
_entity.type
_entity.pdbx_description
1 polymer ?
#
loop_
_entity_poly.entity_id
_entity_poly.type
_entity_poly.pdbx_seq_one_letter_code
_entity_poly.pdbx_strand_id
1 'polypeptide(L)'
;MPNTTSGTTIDDRPIGLFDSGIGGLTVLKTLLGDFPNESFLYLGDTARLPYGSKSAQTIERYLIQNIDFLASRNVKAVVVACNSASTVLLGTTLTFPVPVYNVIEPGAERALKATSGKRIGVLGTKATVAAKSYVNALHARDASVEVFQQACPLLVPLVEEGMEEDPITNL
;
A
#
# COMPACT_ATOMS: atom_id res chain seq x y z
N MET A 1 34.96 7.99 5.21
CA MET A 1 35.66 6.88 4.54
C MET A 1 34.72 5.69 4.55
N PRO A 2 34.43 5.05 3.40
CA PRO A 2 33.53 3.90 3.37
C PRO A 2 34.23 2.68 3.98
N ASN A 3 33.55 2.01 4.90
CA ASN A 3 34.06 0.84 5.60
C ASN A 3 33.76 -0.40 4.74
N THR A 4 34.79 -1.01 4.17
CA THR A 4 34.69 -2.16 3.28
C THR A 4 34.80 -3.46 4.06
N THR A 5 33.66 -4.08 4.36
CA THR A 5 33.57 -5.51 4.72
C THR A 5 32.80 -6.25 3.63
N SER A 6 33.50 -7.15 2.94
CA SER A 6 33.01 -8.23 2.07
C SER A 6 31.57 -8.14 1.52
N GLY A 7 31.44 -7.81 0.23
CA GLY A 7 30.44 -8.42 -0.67
C GLY A 7 29.06 -7.77 -0.78
N THR A 8 28.73 -6.74 0.00
CA THR A 8 27.50 -5.95 -0.24
C THR A 8 27.77 -4.50 0.13
N THR A 9 27.80 -3.63 -0.87
CA THR A 9 27.81 -2.17 -0.62
C THR A 9 26.52 -1.82 0.09
N ILE A 10 26.61 -1.30 1.31
CA ILE A 10 25.44 -0.79 2.02
C ILE A 10 24.95 0.45 1.25
N ASP A 11 23.71 0.39 0.78
CA ASP A 11 23.05 1.51 0.10
C ASP A 11 22.35 2.38 1.14
N ASP A 12 23.00 3.47 1.55
CA ASP A 12 22.50 4.40 2.59
C ASP A 12 21.36 5.31 2.12
N ARG A 13 20.92 5.20 0.85
CA ARG A 13 19.79 5.99 0.34
C ARG A 13 18.49 5.60 1.04
N PRO A 14 17.56 6.55 1.26
CA PRO A 14 16.30 6.26 1.94
C PRO A 14 15.37 5.38 1.10
N ILE A 15 14.42 4.72 1.75
CA ILE A 15 13.26 4.07 1.13
C ILE A 15 12.13 5.11 1.06
N GLY A 16 11.60 5.36 -0.13
CA GLY A 16 10.41 6.18 -0.32
C GLY A 16 9.16 5.44 0.12
N LEU A 17 8.25 6.09 0.84
CA LEU A 17 6.93 5.58 1.16
C LEU A 17 5.88 6.55 0.61
N PHE A 18 4.95 6.06 -0.20
CA PHE A 18 3.86 6.86 -0.75
C PHE A 18 2.50 6.38 -0.24
N ASP A 19 1.67 7.30 0.21
CA ASP A 19 0.25 7.08 0.49
C ASP A 19 -0.63 8.23 -0.06
N SER A 20 -1.92 7.95 -0.29
CA SER A 20 -2.87 8.98 -0.70
C SER A 20 -3.20 10.00 0.40
N GLY A 21 -2.84 9.70 1.65
CA GLY A 21 -3.09 10.57 2.79
C GLY A 21 -2.15 10.25 3.95
N ILE A 22 -2.71 10.12 5.15
CA ILE A 22 -1.96 9.85 6.39
C ILE A 22 -2.05 8.39 6.84
N GLY A 23 -2.95 7.59 6.27
CA GLY A 23 -3.14 6.18 6.65
C GLY A 23 -1.88 5.33 6.48
N GLY A 24 -1.04 5.67 5.49
CA GLY A 24 0.26 5.03 5.26
C GLY A 24 1.27 5.17 6.40
N LEU A 25 1.04 6.06 7.37
CA LEU A 25 1.86 6.14 8.58
C LEU A 25 1.79 4.85 9.42
N THR A 26 0.72 4.06 9.29
CA THR A 26 0.62 2.74 9.90
C THR A 26 1.64 1.76 9.32
N VAL A 27 1.83 1.79 7.99
CA VAL A 27 2.85 1.01 7.29
C VAL A 27 4.25 1.49 7.67
N LEU A 28 4.45 2.82 7.70
CA LEU A 28 5.73 3.41 8.12
C LEU A 28 6.12 2.97 9.53
N LYS A 29 5.18 2.99 10.48
CA LYS A 29 5.41 2.59 11.87
C LYS A 29 5.95 1.16 11.97
N THR A 30 5.37 0.23 11.20
CA THR A 30 5.84 -1.16 11.16
C THR A 30 7.23 -1.26 10.53
N LEU A 31 7.44 -0.57 9.39
CA LEU A 31 8.72 -0.60 8.69
C LEU A 31 9.87 -0.02 9.52
N LEU A 32 9.62 1.04 10.31
CA LEU A 32 10.61 1.58 11.25
C LEU A 32 11.01 0.58 12.33
N GLY A 33 10.09 -0.31 12.74
CA GLY A 33 10.37 -1.37 13.70
C GLY A 33 11.15 -2.54 13.09
N ASP A 34 10.75 -2.98 11.89
CA ASP A 34 11.37 -4.12 11.20
C ASP A 34 12.73 -3.76 10.57
N PHE A 35 12.93 -2.50 10.21
CA PHE A 35 14.13 -1.98 9.56
C PHE A 35 14.71 -0.77 10.30
N PRO A 36 15.21 -0.94 11.53
CA PRO A 36 15.64 0.17 12.39
C PRO A 36 16.85 0.95 11.88
N ASN A 37 17.61 0.38 10.94
CA ASN A 37 18.79 1.01 10.33
C ASN A 37 18.46 1.68 8.98
N GLU A 38 17.21 1.63 8.53
CA GLU A 38 16.79 2.22 7.28
C GLU A 38 16.25 3.65 7.48
N SER A 39 16.55 4.53 6.52
CA SER A 39 15.96 5.86 6.47
C SER A 39 14.73 5.85 5.55
N PHE A 40 13.68 6.57 5.91
CA PHE A 40 12.44 6.63 5.13
C PHE A 40 12.11 8.06 4.71
N LEU A 41 11.62 8.21 3.47
CA LEU A 41 11.05 9.46 2.97
C LEU A 41 9.56 9.26 2.71
N TYR A 42 8.70 9.85 3.54
CA TYR A 42 7.25 9.74 3.40
C TYR A 42 6.67 10.84 2.51
N LEU A 43 5.83 10.44 1.56
CA LEU A 43 5.00 11.32 0.73
C LEU A 43 3.52 10.97 0.95
N GLY A 44 2.79 11.87 1.60
CA GLY A 44 1.33 11.82 1.68
C GLY A 44 0.70 12.77 0.67
N ASP A 45 -0.08 12.23 -0.27
CA ASP A 45 -0.73 13.02 -1.33
C ASP A 45 -2.08 13.61 -0.90
N THR A 46 -2.08 14.32 0.21
CA THR A 46 -3.27 14.88 0.84
C THR A 46 -3.97 15.96 -0.02
N ALA A 47 -3.28 16.59 -0.98
CA ALA A 47 -3.95 17.53 -1.89
C ALA A 47 -4.97 16.84 -2.82
N ARG A 48 -4.88 15.51 -2.98
CA ARG A 48 -5.69 14.72 -3.93
C ARG A 48 -6.46 13.59 -3.25
N LEU A 49 -6.54 13.53 -1.92
CA LEU A 49 -7.35 12.52 -1.23
C LEU A 49 -8.87 12.72 -1.47
N PRO A 50 -9.71 11.69 -1.23
CA PRO A 50 -9.37 10.28 -1.14
C PRO A 50 -9.19 9.67 -2.52
N TYR A 51 -8.28 8.70 -2.65
CA TYR A 51 -8.11 7.93 -3.89
C TYR A 51 -9.21 6.90 -4.09
N GLY A 52 -9.78 6.39 -2.99
CA GLY A 52 -10.75 5.29 -3.00
C GLY A 52 -12.03 5.54 -3.80
N SER A 53 -12.34 6.80 -4.14
CA SER A 53 -13.49 7.21 -4.95
C SER A 53 -13.15 7.59 -6.39
N LYS A 54 -11.86 7.56 -6.78
CA LYS A 54 -11.40 7.99 -8.10
C LYS A 54 -11.35 6.84 -9.09
N SER A 55 -11.30 7.17 -10.37
CA SER A 55 -11.10 6.19 -11.45
C SER A 55 -9.67 5.63 -11.44
N ALA A 56 -9.51 4.41 -11.96
CA ALA A 56 -8.20 3.77 -12.10
C ALA A 56 -7.21 4.63 -12.88
N GLN A 57 -7.65 5.27 -13.98
CA GLN A 57 -6.80 6.15 -14.80
C GLN A 57 -6.32 7.38 -14.03
N THR A 58 -7.18 7.92 -13.15
CA THR A 58 -6.80 9.06 -12.30
C THR A 58 -5.78 8.64 -11.25
N ILE A 59 -6.00 7.49 -10.62
CA ILE A 59 -5.07 6.92 -9.63
C ILE A 59 -3.73 6.59 -10.29
N GLU A 60 -3.71 6.02 -11.50
CA GLU A 60 -2.49 5.71 -12.26
C GLU A 60 -1.65 6.96 -12.52
N ARG A 61 -2.29 8.03 -13.01
CA ARG A 61 -1.61 9.31 -13.23
C ARG A 61 -0.96 9.84 -11.96
N TYR A 62 -1.66 9.77 -10.82
CA TYR A 62 -1.10 10.25 -9.56
C TYR A 62 -0.01 9.32 -9.01
N LEU A 63 -0.17 8.01 -9.15
CA LEU A 63 0.82 7.01 -8.80
C LEU A 63 2.15 7.29 -9.51
N ILE A 64 2.12 7.51 -10.83
CA ILE A 64 3.32 7.85 -11.63
C ILE A 64 3.96 9.12 -11.08
N GLN A 65 3.20 10.21 -10.92
CA GLN A 65 3.71 11.48 -10.43
C GLN A 65 4.37 11.37 -9.04
N ASN A 66 3.77 10.57 -8.15
CA ASN A 66 4.26 10.41 -6.79
C ASN A 66 5.51 9.51 -6.72
N ILE A 67 5.57 8.45 -7.54
CA ILE A 67 6.77 7.61 -7.66
C ILE A 67 7.92 8.39 -8.31
N ASP A 68 7.67 9.13 -9.38
CA ASP A 68 8.69 9.95 -10.06
C ASP A 68 9.23 11.04 -9.13
N PHE A 69 8.34 11.67 -8.35
CA PHE A 69 8.76 12.61 -7.33
C PHE A 69 9.69 11.94 -6.31
N LEU A 70 9.31 10.80 -5.72
CA LEU A 70 10.15 10.09 -4.75
C LEU A 70 11.49 9.65 -5.36
N ALA A 71 11.48 9.13 -6.59
CA ALA A 71 12.68 8.75 -7.33
C ALA A 71 13.63 9.93 -7.52
N SER A 72 13.11 11.13 -7.82
CA SER A 72 13.90 12.37 -7.93
C SER A 72 14.59 12.77 -6.61
N ARG A 73 14.12 12.25 -5.47
CA ARG A 73 14.71 12.48 -4.14
C ARG A 73 15.79 11.45 -3.78
N ASN A 74 16.29 10.70 -4.76
CA ASN A 74 17.38 9.73 -4.62
C ASN A 74 17.08 8.61 -3.60
N VAL A 75 15.88 8.06 -3.64
CA VAL A 75 15.50 6.85 -2.87
C VAL A 75 16.06 5.59 -3.54
N LYS A 76 16.32 4.53 -2.77
CA LYS A 76 16.74 3.22 -3.32
C LYS A 76 15.58 2.31 -3.72
N ALA A 77 14.40 2.55 -3.16
CA ALA A 77 13.17 1.84 -3.47
C ALA A 77 11.96 2.71 -3.09
N VAL A 78 10.79 2.36 -3.60
CA VAL A 78 9.51 2.96 -3.20
C VAL A 78 8.55 1.88 -2.72
N VAL A 79 7.86 2.14 -1.62
CA VAL A 79 6.75 1.33 -1.13
C VAL A 79 5.46 2.13 -1.29
N VAL A 80 4.48 1.57 -1.99
CA VAL A 80 3.15 2.14 -2.15
C VAL A 80 2.26 1.63 -1.00
N ALA A 81 2.14 2.44 0.05
CA ALA A 81 1.37 2.13 1.25
C ALA A 81 -0.15 2.26 1.03
N CYS A 82 -0.60 2.98 0.00
CA CYS A 82 -2.02 3.11 -0.34
C CYS A 82 -2.54 1.83 -1.01
N ASN A 83 -3.51 1.13 -0.40
CA ASN A 83 -4.18 -0.01 -1.04
C ASN A 83 -4.84 0.38 -2.37
N SER A 84 -5.48 1.55 -2.46
CA SER A 84 -6.15 2.00 -3.70
C SER A 84 -5.16 2.28 -4.83
N ALA A 85 -3.94 2.72 -4.52
CA ALA A 85 -2.90 2.91 -5.53
C ALA A 85 -2.20 1.60 -5.87
N SER A 86 -2.06 0.70 -4.90
CA SER A 86 -1.51 -0.65 -5.09
C SER A 86 -2.34 -1.48 -6.08
N THR A 87 -3.67 -1.29 -6.15
CA THR A 87 -4.49 -2.01 -7.14
C THR A 87 -4.11 -1.66 -8.58
N VAL A 88 -3.78 -0.40 -8.83
CA VAL A 88 -3.33 0.08 -10.14
C VAL A 88 -1.90 -0.37 -10.42
N LEU A 89 -1.02 -0.31 -9.42
CA LEU A 89 0.36 -0.81 -9.54
C LEU A 89 0.40 -2.29 -9.93
N LEU A 90 -0.50 -3.12 -9.41
CA LEU A 90 -0.56 -4.55 -9.76
C LEU A 90 -1.11 -4.82 -11.17
N GLY A 91 -1.90 -3.90 -11.72
CA GLY A 91 -2.51 -4.05 -13.05
C GLY A 91 -1.72 -3.40 -14.18
N THR A 92 -0.64 -2.66 -13.86
CA THR A 92 0.09 -1.86 -14.85
C THR A 92 1.32 -2.59 -15.40
N THR A 93 1.70 -2.25 -16.63
CA THR A 93 2.95 -2.68 -17.27
C THR A 93 4.04 -1.61 -17.19
N LEU A 94 3.81 -0.55 -16.41
CA LEU A 94 4.74 0.55 -16.25
C LEU A 94 6.04 0.08 -15.57
N THR A 95 7.14 0.66 -15.99
CA THR A 95 8.44 0.48 -15.37
C THR A 95 8.83 1.76 -14.63
N PHE A 96 9.48 1.60 -13.48
CA PHE A 96 9.90 2.71 -12.64
C PHE A 96 11.42 2.71 -12.50
N PRO A 97 12.05 3.88 -12.25
CA PRO A 97 13.50 4.01 -12.15
C PRO A 97 14.11 3.31 -10.92
N VAL A 98 13.27 2.91 -9.96
CA VAL A 98 13.64 2.21 -8.73
C VAL A 98 12.66 1.05 -8.49
N PRO A 99 13.04 0.01 -7.72
CA PRO A 99 12.11 -1.03 -7.30
C PRO A 99 10.90 -0.44 -6.58
N VAL A 100 9.70 -0.91 -6.93
CA VAL A 100 8.44 -0.47 -6.33
C VAL A 100 7.70 -1.66 -5.73
N TYR A 101 7.32 -1.53 -4.46
CA TYR A 101 6.60 -2.54 -3.71
C TYR A 101 5.16 -2.10 -3.42
N ASN A 102 4.24 -3.05 -3.31
CA ASN A 102 2.83 -2.82 -3.00
C ASN A 102 2.46 -3.46 -1.65
N VAL A 103 1.33 -3.05 -1.06
CA VAL A 103 0.84 -3.61 0.21
C VAL A 103 -0.17 -4.77 0.05
N ILE A 104 -0.67 -5.01 -1.17
CA ILE A 104 -1.73 -6.01 -1.41
C ILE A 104 -1.16 -7.42 -1.41
N GLU A 105 -0.07 -7.67 -2.13
CA GLU A 105 0.52 -9.01 -2.20
C GLU A 105 1.02 -9.53 -0.85
N PRO A 106 1.75 -8.74 -0.02
CA PRO A 106 2.11 -9.17 1.32
C PRO A 106 0.87 -9.41 2.21
N GLY A 107 -0.15 -8.57 2.08
CA GLY A 107 -1.42 -8.75 2.79
C GLY A 107 -2.13 -10.06 2.42
N ALA A 108 -2.20 -10.36 1.11
CA ALA A 108 -2.76 -11.61 0.59
C ALA A 108 -1.97 -12.84 1.09
N GLU A 109 -0.64 -12.79 1.03
CA GLU A 109 0.21 -13.87 1.54
C GLU A 109 -0.01 -14.10 3.04
N ARG A 110 -0.07 -13.02 3.83
CA ARG A 110 -0.29 -13.13 5.28
C ARG A 110 -1.66 -13.70 5.60
N ALA A 111 -2.69 -13.35 4.83
CA ALA A 111 -4.04 -13.87 4.99
C ALA A 111 -4.14 -15.37 4.69
N LEU A 112 -3.45 -15.84 3.64
CA LEU A 112 -3.35 -17.27 3.33
C LEU A 112 -2.67 -18.06 4.44
N LYS A 113 -1.60 -17.52 5.03
CA LYS A 113 -0.92 -18.13 6.17
C LYS A 113 -1.78 -18.13 7.45
N ALA A 114 -2.72 -17.19 7.58
CA ALA A 114 -3.56 -17.03 8.76
C ALA A 114 -4.83 -17.91 8.72
N THR A 115 -5.36 -18.18 7.53
CA THR A 115 -6.66 -18.84 7.39
C THR A 115 -6.56 -20.34 7.65
N SER A 116 -7.48 -20.87 8.46
CA SER A 116 -7.66 -22.32 8.67
C SER A 116 -8.76 -22.92 7.80
N GLY A 117 -9.71 -22.09 7.34
CA GLY A 117 -10.91 -22.51 6.63
C GLY A 117 -10.96 -22.13 5.15
N LYS A 118 -9.89 -21.54 4.60
CA LYS A 118 -9.81 -21.03 3.22
C LYS A 118 -10.90 -20.02 2.86
N ARG A 119 -11.43 -19.31 3.85
CA ARG A 119 -12.39 -18.22 3.68
C ARG A 119 -11.73 -16.93 4.16
N ILE A 120 -11.66 -15.93 3.29
CA ILE A 120 -10.95 -14.67 3.55
C ILE A 120 -11.88 -13.50 3.26
N GLY A 121 -12.06 -12.62 4.26
CA GLY A 121 -12.76 -11.36 4.10
C GLY A 121 -11.79 -10.21 3.81
N VAL A 122 -12.15 -9.34 2.89
CA VAL A 122 -11.38 -8.13 2.52
C VAL A 122 -12.30 -6.92 2.60
N LEU A 123 -11.97 -5.99 3.49
CA LEU A 123 -12.60 -4.68 3.55
C LEU A 123 -11.69 -3.66 2.86
N GLY A 124 -12.27 -2.71 2.14
CA GLY A 124 -11.47 -1.70 1.48
C GLY A 124 -12.29 -0.57 0.87
N THR A 125 -11.58 0.33 0.19
CA THR A 125 -12.23 1.39 -0.57
C THR A 125 -13.00 0.85 -1.77
N LYS A 126 -13.89 1.66 -2.35
CA LYS A 126 -14.61 1.29 -3.59
C LYS A 126 -13.64 0.92 -4.70
N ALA A 127 -12.58 1.72 -4.90
CA ALA A 127 -11.54 1.43 -5.88
C ALA A 127 -10.85 0.09 -5.63
N THR A 128 -10.53 -0.23 -4.36
CA THR A 128 -9.84 -1.49 -4.00
C THR A 128 -10.71 -2.70 -4.32
N VAL A 129 -11.96 -2.68 -3.86
CA VAL A 129 -12.90 -3.79 -4.03
C VAL A 129 -13.28 -4.00 -5.50
N ALA A 130 -13.51 -2.90 -6.23
CA ALA A 130 -13.87 -2.95 -7.65
C ALA A 130 -12.74 -3.54 -8.52
N ALA A 131 -11.47 -3.27 -8.18
CA ALA A 131 -10.33 -3.78 -8.91
C ALA A 131 -10.08 -5.29 -8.72
N LYS A 132 -10.69 -5.91 -7.69
CA LYS A 132 -10.50 -7.33 -7.35
C LYS A 132 -9.03 -7.75 -7.14
N SER A 133 -8.14 -6.80 -6.85
CA SER A 133 -6.71 -7.08 -6.75
C SER A 133 -6.37 -8.08 -5.64
N TYR A 134 -7.06 -8.04 -4.49
CA TYR A 134 -6.89 -9.06 -3.45
C TYR A 134 -7.39 -10.43 -3.90
N VAL A 135 -8.54 -10.51 -4.59
CA VAL A 135 -9.06 -11.78 -5.14
C VAL A 135 -8.03 -12.40 -6.07
N ASN A 136 -7.53 -11.61 -7.03
CA ASN A 136 -6.53 -12.06 -7.99
C ASN A 136 -5.22 -12.49 -7.30
N ALA A 137 -4.73 -11.70 -6.33
CA ALA A 137 -3.50 -12.00 -5.61
C ALA A 137 -3.61 -13.27 -4.75
N LEU A 138 -4.78 -13.51 -4.14
CA LEU A 138 -5.09 -14.72 -3.37
C LEU A 138 -5.23 -15.93 -4.30
N HIS A 139 -6.01 -15.84 -5.37
CA HIS A 139 -6.23 -16.96 -6.31
C HIS A 139 -5.00 -17.33 -7.12
N ALA A 140 -4.10 -16.39 -7.39
CA ALA A 140 -2.81 -16.67 -7.99
C ALA A 140 -1.93 -17.59 -7.11
N ARG A 141 -2.17 -17.62 -5.80
CA ARG A 141 -1.42 -18.42 -4.81
C ARG A 141 -2.18 -19.66 -4.36
N ASP A 142 -3.49 -19.56 -4.15
CA ASP A 142 -4.39 -20.69 -3.88
C ASP A 142 -5.78 -20.42 -4.49
N ALA A 143 -6.07 -21.06 -5.62
CA ALA A 143 -7.33 -20.91 -6.34
C ALA A 143 -8.55 -21.50 -5.60
N SER A 144 -8.34 -22.29 -4.54
CA SER A 144 -9.44 -22.90 -3.77
C SER A 144 -10.00 -22.01 -2.66
N VAL A 145 -9.41 -20.84 -2.44
CA VAL A 145 -9.83 -19.90 -1.41
C VAL A 145 -11.10 -19.17 -1.82
N GLU A 146 -12.07 -19.12 -0.92
CA GLU A 146 -13.28 -18.32 -1.05
C GLU A 146 -12.99 -16.90 -0.52
N VAL A 147 -13.14 -15.90 -1.38
CA VAL A 147 -12.83 -14.50 -1.06
C VAL A 147 -14.11 -13.68 -1.03
N PHE A 148 -14.37 -13.05 0.10
CA PHE A 148 -15.47 -12.11 0.31
C PHE A 148 -14.91 -10.69 0.32
N GLN A 149 -15.48 -9.78 -0.48
CA GLN A 149 -15.06 -8.38 -0.49
C GLN A 149 -16.23 -7.46 -0.17
N GLN A 150 -15.99 -6.47 0.68
CA GLN A 150 -16.96 -5.44 1.01
C GLN A 150 -16.33 -4.06 0.92
N ALA A 151 -16.96 -3.17 0.13
CA ALA A 151 -16.55 -1.78 0.07
C ALA A 151 -17.07 -1.04 1.30
N CYS A 152 -16.18 -0.34 2.00
CA CYS A 152 -16.47 0.36 3.25
C CYS A 152 -16.07 1.84 3.13
N PRO A 153 -16.74 2.64 2.28
CA PRO A 153 -16.32 4.00 1.94
C PRO A 153 -16.32 4.98 3.12
N LEU A 154 -17.08 4.68 4.18
CA LEU A 154 -17.19 5.55 5.36
C LEU A 154 -16.09 5.30 6.40
N LEU A 155 -15.36 4.17 6.35
CA LEU A 155 -14.34 3.89 7.36
C LEU A 155 -13.17 4.88 7.31
N VAL A 156 -12.78 5.35 6.11
CA VAL A 156 -11.69 6.32 5.96
C VAL A 156 -12.00 7.64 6.69
N PRO A 157 -13.09 8.35 6.36
CA PRO A 157 -13.39 9.61 7.06
C PRO A 157 -13.66 9.40 8.56
N LEU A 158 -14.30 8.30 8.97
CA LEU A 158 -14.54 8.04 10.40
C LEU A 158 -13.23 7.89 11.19
N VAL A 159 -12.24 7.16 10.64
CA VAL A 159 -10.93 6.99 11.29
C VAL A 159 -10.13 8.30 11.28
N GLU A 160 -10.12 9.04 10.18
CA GLU A 160 -9.36 10.29 10.07
C GLU A 160 -9.92 11.41 10.96
N GLU A 161 -11.23 11.42 11.23
CA GLU A 161 -11.89 12.34 12.16
C GLU A 161 -11.88 11.85 13.62
N GLY A 162 -11.27 10.69 13.91
CA GLY A 162 -11.20 10.13 15.27
C GLY A 162 -12.56 9.70 15.84
N MET A 163 -13.53 9.38 14.98
CA MET A 163 -14.92 9.04 15.33
C MET A 163 -15.09 7.56 15.69
N GLU A 164 -14.10 6.93 16.32
CA GLU A 164 -14.10 5.50 16.61
C GLU A 164 -15.23 5.09 17.56
N GLU A 165 -15.57 5.95 18.53
CA GLU A 165 -16.63 5.76 19.53
C GLU A 165 -17.88 6.61 19.25
N ASP A 166 -17.99 7.22 18.07
CA ASP A 166 -19.14 8.06 17.75
C ASP A 166 -20.41 7.21 17.57
N PRO A 167 -21.59 7.63 18.07
CA PRO A 167 -22.84 6.88 17.90
C PRO A 167 -23.16 6.51 16.45
N ILE A 168 -22.67 7.25 15.45
CA ILE A 168 -22.82 6.93 14.03
C ILE A 168 -22.13 5.62 13.62
N THR A 169 -21.22 5.07 14.43
CA THR A 169 -20.55 3.78 14.16
C THR A 169 -21.32 2.58 14.70
N ASN A 170 -22.40 2.77 15.47
CA ASN A 170 -23.26 1.72 16.04
C ASN A 170 -24.39 1.26 15.09
N LEU A 171 -24.23 1.45 13.77
CA LEU A 171 -25.23 1.13 12.75
C LEU A 171 -25.49 -0.38 12.57
#